data_AF-A0A1H6FUB5-F1
#
_entry.id   AF-A0A1H6FUB5-F1
#
_cell.length_a   1.000
_cell.length_b   1.000
_cell.length_c   1.000
_cell.angle_alpha   90.00
_cell.angle_beta   90.00
_cell.angle_gamma   90.00
#
_symmetry.space_group_name_H-M   'P 1'
#
loop_
_entity.id
_entity.type
_entity.pdbx_description
1 polymer ?
#
loop_
_entity_poly.entity_id
_entity_poly.type
_entity_poly.pdbx_seq_one_letter_code
_entity_poly.pdbx_strand_id
1 'polypeptide(L)'
;MNRYRLLAATLAMIMVVSALAPLGAAATDEENGDDLVVDVDEEQYVVTVESNESAVANATVDVTTTDDNDSYDGTSEHTTDDDGLVELPAPDSDVDIGLEVTADDATTETKTATLEASDDDEEAPSIEVDQDGENVTATVSADGDGVADTNVTVDTVDDNDSYADVGTHTTDENGTVALEAPDGNESVELTLETTVDDESVEETTTLEPVDEDEDADADNFGSLVSSFAQDNDSDGPPGLSIASFAVENNPGNAPDHAGPPDHAGPSGDDDDDGQGPPAHAGPADDDEDDEDEEDGGDESDDDEAEADEDDDDSGPPNHAGP
;
A
#
# COMPACT_ATOMS: atom_id res chain seq x y z
N MET A 1 -31.09 -15.11 18.84
CA MET A 1 -31.91 -16.27 18.42
C MET A 1 -30.92 -17.38 18.11
N ASN A 2 -30.65 -18.24 19.07
CA ASN A 2 -29.43 -19.06 19.08
C ASN A 2 -29.57 -20.20 18.08
N ARG A 3 -28.73 -20.16 17.04
CA ARG A 3 -28.71 -21.12 15.95
C ARG A 3 -27.75 -22.23 16.35
N TYR A 4 -28.27 -23.31 16.93
CA TYR A 4 -27.53 -24.55 17.12
C TYR A 4 -27.08 -25.06 15.75
N ARG A 5 -25.82 -24.82 15.38
CA ARG A 5 -25.21 -25.41 14.18
C ARG A 5 -24.88 -26.86 14.51
N LEU A 6 -25.56 -27.74 13.81
CA LEU A 6 -25.46 -29.19 13.88
C LEU A 6 -24.17 -29.57 13.15
N LEU A 7 -23.04 -29.59 13.85
CA LEU A 7 -21.77 -30.08 13.32
C LEU A 7 -21.82 -31.61 13.27
N ALA A 8 -21.77 -32.14 12.05
CA ALA A 8 -21.69 -33.55 11.77
C ALA A 8 -20.26 -34.01 12.06
N ALA A 9 -20.05 -34.68 13.20
CA ALA A 9 -18.80 -35.33 13.56
C ALA A 9 -18.47 -36.45 12.56
N THR A 10 -17.63 -36.14 11.57
CA THR A 10 -16.94 -37.15 10.75
C THR A 10 -15.61 -37.47 11.42
N LEU A 11 -15.65 -38.41 12.36
CA LEU A 11 -14.50 -38.91 13.11
C LEU A 11 -13.58 -39.68 12.15
N ALA A 12 -12.53 -39.02 11.65
CA ALA A 12 -11.48 -39.63 10.87
C ALA A 12 -10.38 -40.11 11.82
N MET A 13 -10.38 -41.41 12.13
CA MET A 13 -9.40 -42.07 12.98
C MET A 13 -8.01 -42.02 12.32
N ILE A 14 -7.18 -41.03 12.68
CA ILE A 14 -5.79 -40.90 12.23
C ILE A 14 -4.90 -41.72 13.18
N MET A 15 -4.41 -42.87 12.71
CA MET A 15 -3.34 -43.61 13.39
C MET A 15 -2.04 -42.80 13.32
N VAL A 16 -1.67 -42.12 14.40
CA VAL A 16 -0.32 -41.53 14.56
C VAL A 16 0.60 -42.56 15.22
N VAL A 17 1.72 -42.84 14.55
CA VAL A 17 2.74 -43.80 14.97
C VAL A 17 3.55 -43.23 16.15
N SER A 18 3.55 -43.94 17.28
CA SER A 18 4.25 -43.62 18.53
C SER A 18 5.76 -43.42 18.36
N ALA A 19 6.30 -42.39 19.03
CA ALA A 19 7.73 -42.27 19.33
C ALA A 19 8.01 -42.69 20.78
N LEU A 20 8.51 -43.92 20.93
CA LEU A 20 8.95 -44.51 22.19
C LEU A 20 10.30 -43.89 22.63
N ALA A 21 10.36 -43.20 23.77
CA ALA A 21 11.62 -42.79 24.41
C ALA A 21 11.93 -43.70 25.64
N PRO A 22 13.16 -44.19 25.84
CA PRO A 22 13.40 -45.24 26.83
C PRO A 22 14.14 -44.75 28.10
N LEU A 23 13.90 -45.50 29.19
CA LEU A 23 14.76 -45.81 30.36
C LEU A 23 14.57 -45.04 31.68
N GLY A 24 14.05 -45.78 32.68
CA GLY A 24 14.22 -45.50 34.10
C GLY A 24 13.83 -46.65 35.04
N ALA A 25 14.79 -47.51 35.42
CA ALA A 25 14.84 -48.38 36.61
C ALA A 25 13.99 -49.68 36.72
N ALA A 26 14.68 -50.72 37.18
CA ALA A 26 14.27 -52.12 37.32
C ALA A 26 13.25 -52.44 38.42
N ALA A 27 12.30 -53.32 38.12
CA ALA A 27 11.95 -54.52 38.90
C ALA A 27 11.10 -55.46 38.02
N THR A 28 11.28 -56.75 38.21
CA THR A 28 10.55 -57.81 37.49
C THR A 28 9.13 -57.93 38.02
N ASP A 29 8.13 -57.75 37.16
CA ASP A 29 6.88 -58.49 37.23
C ASP A 29 6.40 -58.82 35.81
N GLU A 30 5.84 -60.00 35.62
CA GLU A 30 5.25 -60.43 34.35
C GLU A 30 3.88 -59.75 34.22
N GLU A 31 3.85 -58.44 33.90
CA GLU A 31 2.60 -57.68 33.76
C GLU A 31 1.97 -57.96 32.38
N ASN A 32 0.86 -58.69 32.35
CA ASN A 32 -0.16 -58.50 31.32
C ASN A 32 -0.96 -57.25 31.72
N GLY A 33 -0.34 -56.07 31.66
CA GLY A 33 -0.87 -54.84 32.27
C GLY A 33 -1.42 -53.89 31.23
N ASP A 34 -2.69 -53.55 31.39
CA ASP A 34 -3.48 -52.52 30.73
C ASP A 34 -2.78 -51.15 30.70
N ASP A 35 -1.88 -50.92 29.73
CA ASP A 35 -1.24 -49.61 29.54
C ASP A 35 -2.30 -48.60 29.10
N LEU A 36 -2.44 -47.52 29.85
CA LEU A 36 -3.32 -46.42 29.52
C LEU A 36 -2.66 -45.59 28.42
N VAL A 37 -3.44 -45.22 27.41
CA VAL A 37 -3.01 -44.34 26.32
C VAL A 37 -3.84 -43.08 26.42
N VAL A 38 -3.16 -41.94 26.56
CA VAL A 38 -3.79 -40.62 26.64
C VAL A 38 -3.42 -39.84 25.39
N ASP A 39 -4.43 -39.47 24.61
CA ASP A 39 -4.30 -38.60 23.46
C ASP A 39 -4.97 -37.24 23.70
N VAL A 40 -4.41 -36.18 23.12
CA VAL A 40 -4.96 -34.83 23.25
C VAL A 40 -5.02 -34.25 21.85
N ASP A 41 -6.23 -33.95 21.41
CA ASP A 41 -6.49 -33.18 20.20
C ASP A 41 -6.43 -31.69 20.59
N GLU A 42 -5.31 -31.05 20.25
CA GLU A 42 -4.97 -29.69 20.65
C GLU A 42 -5.88 -28.65 19.95
N GLU A 43 -6.40 -28.96 18.75
CA GLU A 43 -7.26 -28.08 17.95
C GLU A 43 -8.75 -28.25 18.29
N GLN A 44 -9.16 -29.43 18.76
CA GLN A 44 -10.55 -29.72 19.16
C GLN A 44 -10.75 -29.65 20.67
N TYR A 45 -9.68 -29.48 21.44
CA TYR A 45 -9.68 -29.49 22.90
C TYR A 45 -10.28 -30.78 23.48
N VAL A 46 -10.00 -31.92 22.85
CA VAL A 46 -10.54 -33.23 23.27
C VAL A 46 -9.42 -34.13 23.79
N VAL A 47 -9.60 -34.66 25.00
CA VAL A 47 -8.73 -35.69 25.56
C VAL A 47 -9.36 -37.06 25.34
N THR A 48 -8.60 -37.99 24.78
CA THR A 48 -9.02 -39.38 24.56
C THR A 48 -8.23 -40.31 25.48
N VAL A 49 -8.93 -41.20 26.18
CA VAL A 49 -8.32 -42.19 27.07
C VAL A 49 -8.69 -43.60 26.62
N GLU A 50 -7.68 -44.38 26.27
CA GLU A 50 -7.83 -45.76 25.81
C GLU A 50 -6.99 -46.72 26.66
N SER A 51 -7.44 -47.98 26.72
CA SER A 51 -6.67 -49.09 27.25
C SER A 51 -6.89 -50.30 26.35
N ASN A 52 -5.81 -50.95 25.91
CA ASN A 52 -5.85 -52.06 24.95
C ASN A 52 -6.74 -51.76 23.71
N GLU A 53 -6.57 -50.58 23.11
CA GLU A 53 -7.32 -50.16 21.91
C GLU A 53 -8.85 -50.07 22.15
N SER A 54 -9.28 -49.87 23.39
CA SER A 54 -10.67 -49.67 23.78
C SER A 54 -10.82 -48.41 24.65
N ALA A 55 -11.86 -47.63 24.39
CA ALA A 55 -12.22 -46.47 25.19
C ALA A 55 -12.40 -46.81 26.67
N VAL A 56 -11.87 -45.95 27.55
CA VAL A 56 -11.98 -46.08 29.00
C VAL A 56 -12.94 -45.05 29.54
N ALA A 57 -14.15 -45.48 29.90
CA ALA A 57 -15.17 -44.62 30.48
C ALA A 57 -14.97 -44.40 31.98
N ASN A 58 -15.37 -43.22 32.49
CA ASN A 58 -15.26 -42.82 33.89
C ASN A 58 -13.83 -42.82 34.45
N ALA A 59 -12.81 -42.66 33.59
CA ALA A 59 -11.46 -42.33 34.03
C ALA A 59 -11.44 -40.89 34.56
N THR A 60 -10.67 -40.64 35.62
CA THR A 60 -10.45 -39.30 36.15
C THR A 60 -9.30 -38.65 35.38
N VAL A 61 -9.51 -37.43 34.89
CA VAL A 61 -8.51 -36.60 34.20
C VAL A 61 -8.32 -35.32 35.00
N ASP A 62 -7.24 -35.20 35.77
CA ASP A 62 -6.90 -33.97 36.49
C ASP A 62 -6.07 -33.06 35.58
N VAL A 63 -6.58 -31.85 35.31
CA VAL A 63 -5.96 -30.87 34.41
C VAL A 63 -5.38 -29.71 35.22
N THR A 64 -4.09 -29.46 35.00
CA THR A 64 -3.34 -28.36 35.63
C THR A 64 -2.56 -27.58 34.57
N THR A 65 -2.15 -26.35 34.88
CA THR A 65 -1.13 -25.64 34.08
C THR A 65 0.26 -26.15 34.45
N THR A 66 1.19 -26.15 33.50
CA THR A 66 2.59 -26.53 33.78
C THR A 66 3.39 -25.39 34.42
N ASP A 67 3.00 -24.13 34.17
CA ASP A 67 3.49 -22.95 34.85
C ASP A 67 2.48 -22.45 35.90
N ASP A 68 2.99 -22.10 37.09
CA ASP A 68 2.20 -21.56 38.20
C ASP A 68 1.65 -20.14 37.91
N ASN A 69 2.20 -19.45 36.91
CA ASN A 69 1.79 -18.09 36.54
C ASN A 69 0.75 -18.06 35.41
N ASP A 70 0.51 -19.20 34.76
CA ASP A 70 -0.52 -19.33 33.74
C ASP A 70 -1.90 -19.61 34.38
N SER A 71 -2.95 -19.19 33.69
CA SER A 71 -4.32 -19.39 34.12
C SER A 71 -5.11 -20.01 32.98
N TYR A 72 -5.84 -21.07 33.27
CA TYR A 72 -6.70 -21.72 32.31
C TYR A 72 -7.99 -22.18 33.00
N ASP A 73 -9.13 -21.78 32.45
CA ASP A 73 -10.45 -22.04 33.03
C ASP A 73 -10.81 -23.54 33.04
N GLY A 74 -10.17 -24.34 32.19
CA GLY A 74 -10.34 -25.80 32.17
C GLY A 74 -9.61 -26.54 33.28
N THR A 75 -8.83 -25.87 34.14
CA THR A 75 -8.12 -26.51 35.26
C THR A 75 -9.08 -27.08 36.30
N SER A 76 -9.21 -28.41 36.33
CA SER A 76 -10.02 -29.17 37.30
C SER A 76 -9.93 -30.68 37.05
N GLU A 77 -10.57 -31.47 37.92
CA GLU A 77 -10.84 -32.89 37.67
C GLU A 77 -12.04 -33.06 36.73
N HIS A 78 -11.80 -33.79 35.64
CA HIS A 78 -12.81 -34.20 34.65
C HIS A 78 -12.99 -35.71 34.68
N THR A 79 -14.09 -36.20 34.11
CA THR A 79 -14.37 -37.64 33.97
C THR A 79 -14.66 -37.98 32.54
N THR A 80 -14.00 -39.00 31.99
CA THR A 80 -14.28 -39.46 30.63
C THR A 80 -15.69 -40.02 30.50
N ASP A 81 -16.31 -39.81 29.34
CA ASP A 81 -17.62 -40.33 28.98
C ASP A 81 -17.58 -41.81 28.55
N ASP A 82 -18.72 -42.35 28.06
CA ASP A 82 -18.83 -43.74 27.59
C ASP A 82 -17.89 -44.06 26.40
N ASP A 83 -17.44 -43.03 25.66
CA ASP A 83 -16.53 -43.13 24.52
C ASP A 83 -15.06 -42.83 24.92
N GLY A 84 -14.79 -42.64 26.22
CA GLY A 84 -13.44 -42.39 26.72
C GLY A 84 -12.94 -40.97 26.47
N LEU A 85 -13.85 -40.02 26.26
CA LEU A 85 -13.53 -38.66 25.87
C LEU A 85 -13.77 -37.65 27.00
N VAL A 86 -12.97 -36.58 27.04
CA VAL A 86 -13.21 -35.37 27.82
C VAL A 86 -13.09 -34.17 26.89
N GLU A 87 -14.13 -33.36 26.81
CA GLU A 87 -14.09 -32.05 26.14
C GLU A 87 -13.59 -31.00 27.14
N LEU A 88 -12.51 -30.31 26.78
CA LEU A 88 -11.95 -29.21 27.55
C LEU A 88 -12.45 -27.86 27.00
N PRO A 89 -12.57 -26.81 27.83
CA PRO A 89 -12.84 -25.45 27.34
C PRO A 89 -11.73 -24.94 26.40
N ALA A 90 -12.08 -24.16 25.37
CA ALA A 90 -11.06 -23.45 24.59
C ALA A 90 -10.31 -22.46 25.51
N PRO A 91 -8.98 -22.33 25.40
CA PRO A 91 -8.22 -21.37 26.17
C PRO A 91 -8.31 -19.95 25.56
N ASP A 92 -8.28 -18.91 26.40
CA ASP A 92 -8.26 -17.50 25.95
C ASP A 92 -6.89 -17.06 25.38
N SER A 93 -5.84 -17.84 25.64
CA SER A 93 -4.48 -17.64 25.18
C SER A 93 -3.74 -18.97 25.19
N ASP A 94 -2.70 -19.12 24.37
CA ASP A 94 -1.87 -20.33 24.34
C ASP A 94 -1.41 -20.74 25.74
N VAL A 95 -1.64 -22.00 26.11
CA VAL A 95 -1.34 -22.51 27.45
C VAL A 95 -0.81 -23.93 27.44
N ASP A 96 0.26 -24.16 28.21
CA ASP A 96 0.82 -25.48 28.44
C ASP A 96 0.14 -26.16 29.64
N ILE A 97 -0.56 -27.27 29.37
CA ILE A 97 -1.26 -28.05 30.39
C ILE A 97 -0.56 -29.36 30.73
N GLY A 98 -0.71 -29.79 31.98
CA GLY A 98 -0.37 -31.10 32.49
C GLY A 98 -1.64 -31.89 32.84
N LEU A 99 -1.70 -33.14 32.39
CA LEU A 99 -2.79 -34.08 32.64
C LEU A 99 -2.29 -35.23 33.52
N GLU A 100 -3.00 -35.53 34.60
CA GLU A 100 -2.86 -36.77 35.37
C GLU A 100 -4.15 -37.59 35.19
N VAL A 101 -4.04 -38.70 34.46
CA VAL A 101 -5.17 -39.57 34.14
C VAL A 101 -5.12 -40.83 34.99
N THR A 102 -6.20 -41.13 35.70
CA THR A 102 -6.33 -42.35 36.51
C THR A 102 -7.53 -43.19 36.06
N ALA A 103 -7.28 -44.47 35.77
CA ALA A 103 -8.33 -45.46 35.50
C ALA A 103 -8.22 -46.67 36.45
N ASP A 104 -9.37 -47.31 36.71
CA ASP A 104 -9.50 -48.54 37.51
C ASP A 104 -8.74 -48.52 38.86
N ASP A 105 -8.89 -47.42 39.63
CA ASP A 105 -8.39 -47.22 41.01
C ASP A 105 -6.86 -47.43 41.22
N ALA A 106 -6.06 -47.68 40.17
CA ALA A 106 -4.63 -48.01 40.33
C ALA A 106 -3.72 -47.66 39.13
N THR A 107 -4.25 -47.51 37.93
CA THR A 107 -3.42 -47.18 36.75
C THR A 107 -3.43 -45.67 36.55
N THR A 108 -2.25 -45.05 36.55
CA THR A 108 -2.10 -43.59 36.39
C THR A 108 -1.11 -43.31 35.27
N GLU A 109 -1.48 -42.42 34.36
CA GLU A 109 -0.64 -41.91 33.27
C GLU A 109 -0.59 -40.38 33.33
N THR A 110 0.53 -39.81 32.90
CA THR A 110 0.73 -38.35 32.88
C THR A 110 1.11 -37.89 31.49
N LYS A 111 0.49 -36.82 31.00
CA LYS A 111 0.80 -36.22 29.69
C LYS A 111 0.86 -34.70 29.80
N THR A 112 1.63 -34.08 28.93
CA THR A 112 1.63 -32.62 28.74
C THR A 112 1.20 -32.32 27.30
N ALA A 113 0.47 -31.23 27.11
CA ALA A 113 0.04 -30.74 25.80
C ALA A 113 0.02 -29.21 25.81
N THR A 114 0.16 -28.60 24.63
CA THR A 114 0.04 -27.16 24.45
C THR A 114 -1.30 -26.91 23.77
N LEU A 115 -2.22 -26.22 24.45
CA LEU A 115 -3.48 -25.83 23.85
C LEU A 115 -3.31 -24.44 23.26
N GLU A 116 -3.51 -24.32 21.96
CA GLU A 116 -3.51 -23.02 21.28
C GLU A 116 -4.89 -22.37 21.46
N ALA A 117 -4.91 -21.06 21.67
CA ALA A 117 -6.16 -20.31 21.65
C ALA A 117 -6.82 -20.51 20.29
N SER A 118 -8.15 -20.65 20.28
CA SER A 118 -8.86 -20.57 19.01
C SER A 118 -8.59 -19.17 18.45
N ASP A 119 -8.17 -19.07 17.19
CA ASP A 119 -8.08 -17.80 16.44
C ASP A 119 -9.51 -17.24 16.17
N ASP A 120 -10.36 -17.18 17.19
CA ASP A 120 -11.56 -16.34 17.26
C ASP A 120 -11.10 -14.91 17.62
N ASP A 121 -9.99 -14.46 17.02
CA ASP A 121 -9.66 -13.06 16.94
C ASP A 121 -10.76 -12.43 16.09
N GLU A 122 -11.79 -11.88 16.74
CA GLU A 122 -12.73 -10.96 16.09
C GLU A 122 -11.87 -9.81 15.55
N GLU A 123 -11.52 -9.86 14.26
CA GLU A 123 -10.65 -8.87 13.64
C GLU A 123 -11.36 -7.52 13.74
N ALA A 124 -10.72 -6.59 14.43
CA ALA A 124 -11.25 -5.25 14.64
C ALA A 124 -11.65 -4.62 13.29
N PRO A 125 -12.77 -3.87 13.24
CA PRO A 125 -13.21 -3.22 12.02
C PRO A 125 -12.10 -2.36 11.42
N SER A 126 -11.94 -2.46 10.11
CA SER A 126 -10.98 -1.70 9.33
C SER A 126 -11.68 -0.98 8.18
N ILE A 127 -11.04 0.09 7.72
CA ILE A 127 -11.31 0.71 6.43
C ILE A 127 -10.06 0.44 5.59
N GLU A 128 -10.26 0.18 4.30
CA GLU A 128 -9.19 0.16 3.30
C GLU A 128 -9.62 0.98 2.09
N VAL A 129 -8.77 1.87 1.60
CA VAL A 129 -9.04 2.65 0.39
C VAL A 129 -8.12 2.24 -0.75
N ASP A 130 -8.73 1.72 -1.83
CA ASP A 130 -8.06 1.38 -3.07
C ASP A 130 -8.38 2.40 -4.17
N GLN A 131 -7.33 2.91 -4.82
CA GLN A 131 -7.44 3.79 -5.98
C GLN A 131 -6.78 3.16 -7.21
N ASP A 132 -7.57 2.94 -8.25
CA ASP A 132 -7.15 2.50 -9.57
C ASP A 132 -7.52 3.58 -10.61
N GLY A 133 -6.67 4.59 -10.73
CA GLY A 133 -6.90 5.75 -11.59
C GLY A 133 -8.14 6.53 -11.18
N GLU A 134 -9.14 6.59 -12.07
CA GLU A 134 -10.43 7.24 -11.82
C GLU A 134 -11.30 6.52 -10.78
N ASN A 135 -11.05 5.22 -10.54
CA ASN A 135 -11.92 4.40 -9.71
C ASN A 135 -11.37 4.32 -8.28
N VAL A 136 -12.03 5.01 -7.35
CA VAL A 136 -11.70 4.96 -5.92
C VAL A 136 -12.76 4.14 -5.19
N THR A 137 -12.33 3.18 -4.38
CA THR A 137 -13.21 2.31 -3.60
C THR A 137 -12.72 2.26 -2.16
N ALA A 138 -13.57 2.69 -1.22
CA ALA A 138 -13.35 2.49 0.21
C ALA A 138 -14.12 1.24 0.66
N THR A 139 -13.44 0.31 1.32
CA THR A 139 -14.00 -0.94 1.82
C THR A 139 -14.00 -0.92 3.34
N VAL A 140 -15.14 -1.20 3.96
CA VAL A 140 -15.27 -1.39 5.40
C VAL A 140 -15.41 -2.87 5.68
N SER A 141 -14.51 -3.42 6.48
CA SER A 141 -14.47 -4.84 6.83
C SER A 141 -14.48 -5.04 8.34
N ALA A 142 -15.09 -6.13 8.80
CA ALA A 142 -14.99 -6.62 10.18
C ALA A 142 -14.94 -8.15 10.11
N ASP A 143 -14.08 -8.78 10.92
CA ASP A 143 -13.87 -10.24 10.87
C ASP A 143 -13.46 -10.76 9.47
N GLY A 144 -12.84 -9.92 8.66
CA GLY A 144 -12.46 -10.22 7.28
C GLY A 144 -13.61 -10.22 6.25
N ASP A 145 -14.83 -9.87 6.66
CA ASP A 145 -16.02 -9.76 5.80
C ASP A 145 -16.45 -8.29 5.63
N GLY A 146 -16.92 -7.93 4.43
CA GLY A 146 -17.41 -6.58 4.13
C GLY A 146 -18.70 -6.23 4.88
N VAL A 147 -18.77 -5.03 5.46
CA VAL A 147 -19.87 -4.59 6.32
C VAL A 147 -20.84 -3.66 5.58
N ALA A 148 -22.00 -4.18 5.20
CA ALA A 148 -23.04 -3.44 4.48
C ALA A 148 -23.88 -2.49 5.35
N ASP A 149 -24.53 -1.51 4.70
CA ASP A 149 -25.47 -0.55 5.32
C ASP A 149 -24.84 0.29 6.47
N THR A 150 -23.52 0.48 6.44
CA THR A 150 -22.74 1.24 7.43
C THR A 150 -22.44 2.64 6.93
N ASN A 151 -22.47 3.64 7.82
CA ASN A 151 -22.19 5.03 7.46
C ASN A 151 -20.69 5.32 7.57
N VAL A 152 -20.08 5.71 6.44
CA VAL A 152 -18.70 6.19 6.37
C VAL A 152 -18.74 7.70 6.17
N THR A 153 -18.10 8.45 7.05
CA THR A 153 -17.94 9.90 6.91
C THR A 153 -16.60 10.18 6.27
N VAL A 154 -16.60 10.96 5.19
CA VAL A 154 -15.42 11.37 4.43
C VAL A 154 -15.23 12.87 4.61
N ASP A 155 -14.07 13.26 5.11
CA ASP A 155 -13.67 14.64 5.30
C ASP A 155 -12.26 14.87 4.71
N THR A 156 -11.94 16.10 4.32
CA THR A 156 -10.57 16.46 3.94
C THR A 156 -9.72 16.71 5.19
N VAL A 157 -8.44 16.35 5.14
CA VAL A 157 -7.51 16.61 6.26
C VAL A 157 -7.26 18.12 6.40
N ASP A 158 -7.15 18.85 5.28
CA ASP A 158 -7.06 20.31 5.26
C ASP A 158 -8.45 20.93 5.02
N ASP A 159 -8.86 21.84 5.91
CA ASP A 159 -10.11 22.61 5.81
C ASP A 159 -10.18 23.50 4.55
N ASN A 160 -9.03 23.79 3.91
CA ASN A 160 -8.93 24.61 2.72
C ASN A 160 -9.00 23.79 1.42
N ASP A 161 -8.84 22.47 1.49
CA ASP A 161 -9.01 21.58 0.35
C ASP A 161 -10.51 21.34 0.09
N SER A 162 -10.82 21.02 -1.17
CA SER A 162 -12.19 20.76 -1.61
C SER A 162 -12.21 19.45 -2.37
N TYR A 163 -13.07 18.54 -1.95
CA TYR A 163 -13.27 17.25 -2.59
C TYR A 163 -14.76 16.98 -2.80
N ALA A 164 -15.11 16.40 -3.95
CA ALA A 164 -16.50 16.29 -4.39
C ALA A 164 -17.35 15.39 -3.47
N ASP A 165 -16.75 14.30 -2.99
CA ASP A 165 -17.42 13.30 -2.16
C ASP A 165 -17.25 13.50 -0.66
N VAL A 166 -16.99 14.73 -0.19
CA VAL A 166 -17.05 15.04 1.24
C VAL A 166 -18.47 14.84 1.78
N GLY A 167 -18.60 14.17 2.91
CA GLY A 167 -19.85 13.91 3.61
C GLY A 167 -20.02 12.45 4.03
N THR A 168 -21.26 12.07 4.37
CA THR A 168 -21.57 10.70 4.81
C THR A 168 -22.09 9.86 3.66
N HIS A 169 -21.46 8.71 3.46
CA HIS A 169 -21.82 7.67 2.49
C HIS A 169 -22.25 6.40 3.20
N THR A 170 -23.03 5.56 2.52
CA THR A 170 -23.47 4.27 3.06
C THR A 170 -22.83 3.15 2.24
N THR A 171 -22.23 2.18 2.92
CA THR A 171 -21.64 1.00 2.28
C THR A 171 -22.69 0.14 1.60
N ASP A 172 -22.33 -0.44 0.46
CA ASP A 172 -23.17 -1.35 -0.30
C ASP A 172 -23.22 -2.78 0.29
N GLU A 173 -23.85 -3.73 -0.40
CA GLU A 173 -23.95 -5.14 0.04
C GLU A 173 -22.58 -5.82 0.25
N ASN A 174 -21.50 -5.28 -0.30
CA ASN A 174 -20.14 -5.80 -0.17
C ASN A 174 -19.30 -5.02 0.86
N GLY A 175 -19.90 -4.06 1.57
CA GLY A 175 -19.17 -3.19 2.49
C GLY A 175 -18.39 -2.08 1.81
N THR A 176 -18.70 -1.74 0.56
CA THR A 176 -17.91 -0.78 -0.22
C THR A 176 -18.64 0.55 -0.44
N VAL A 177 -17.86 1.63 -0.56
CA VAL A 177 -18.29 2.96 -1.00
C VAL A 177 -17.45 3.32 -2.22
N ALA A 178 -18.14 3.63 -3.32
CA ALA A 178 -17.50 4.18 -4.51
C ALA A 178 -17.32 5.69 -4.34
N LEU A 179 -16.08 6.16 -4.51
CA LEU A 179 -15.71 7.57 -4.45
C LEU A 179 -15.12 8.00 -5.80
N GLU A 180 -15.17 9.29 -6.10
CA GLU A 180 -14.59 9.89 -7.31
C GLU A 180 -13.13 10.28 -7.05
N ALA A 181 -12.24 10.10 -8.01
CA ALA A 181 -10.89 10.65 -7.88
C ALA A 181 -10.93 12.20 -7.82
N PRO A 182 -9.99 12.87 -7.12
CA PRO A 182 -9.93 14.32 -7.06
C PRO A 182 -9.87 14.98 -8.46
N ASP A 183 -10.65 16.05 -8.63
CA ASP A 183 -10.56 16.91 -9.80
C ASP A 183 -9.31 17.82 -9.69
N GLY A 184 -8.51 17.90 -10.75
CA GLY A 184 -7.41 18.87 -10.85
C GLY A 184 -6.03 18.21 -11.05
N ASN A 185 -4.98 18.89 -10.60
CA ASN A 185 -3.59 18.46 -10.79
C ASN A 185 -2.86 18.25 -9.45
N GLU A 186 -3.60 18.23 -8.34
CA GLU A 186 -3.07 18.12 -6.98
C GLU A 186 -3.77 16.96 -6.26
N SER A 187 -3.00 16.17 -5.52
CA SER A 187 -3.52 15.11 -4.66
C SER A 187 -4.27 15.68 -3.46
N VAL A 188 -5.26 14.96 -2.96
CA VAL A 188 -6.06 15.37 -1.79
C VAL A 188 -5.91 14.34 -0.68
N GLU A 189 -5.62 14.78 0.55
CA GLU A 189 -5.61 13.93 1.73
C GLU A 189 -7.00 13.91 2.39
N LEU A 190 -7.52 12.70 2.62
CA LEU A 190 -8.85 12.45 3.18
C LEU A 190 -8.75 11.67 4.49
N THR A 191 -9.68 11.92 5.38
CA THR A 191 -9.96 11.11 6.57
C THR A 191 -11.33 10.47 6.41
N LEU A 192 -11.39 9.15 6.61
CA LEU A 192 -12.59 8.34 6.58
C LEU A 192 -12.86 7.83 7.99
N GLU A 193 -14.07 8.08 8.51
CA GLU A 193 -14.50 7.65 9.84
C GLU A 193 -15.75 6.77 9.73
N THR A 194 -15.75 5.62 10.40
CA THR A 194 -16.94 4.78 10.53
C THR A 194 -17.08 4.19 11.93
N THR A 195 -18.25 3.65 12.24
CA THR A 195 -18.50 2.92 13.48
C THR A 195 -19.24 1.63 13.17
N VAL A 196 -18.61 0.51 13.52
CA VAL A 196 -19.14 -0.85 13.36
C VAL A 196 -19.25 -1.46 14.75
N ASP A 197 -20.42 -1.98 15.11
CA ASP A 197 -20.68 -2.63 16.41
C ASP A 197 -20.20 -1.85 17.66
N ASP A 198 -20.45 -0.54 17.69
CA ASP A 198 -20.03 0.41 18.74
C ASP A 198 -18.50 0.65 18.83
N GLU A 199 -17.72 0.12 17.88
CA GLU A 199 -16.30 0.41 17.70
C GLU A 199 -16.09 1.41 16.57
N SER A 200 -15.36 2.49 16.84
CA SER A 200 -15.07 3.54 15.87
C SER A 200 -13.69 3.35 15.27
N VAL A 201 -13.60 3.43 13.94
CA VAL A 201 -12.37 3.31 13.17
C VAL A 201 -12.20 4.52 12.27
N GLU A 202 -10.94 4.93 12.09
CA GLU A 202 -10.52 6.06 11.28
C GLU A 202 -9.38 5.61 10.36
N GLU A 203 -9.44 6.00 9.08
CA GLU A 203 -8.36 5.81 8.12
C GLU A 203 -8.05 7.14 7.44
N THR A 204 -6.77 7.44 7.24
CA THR A 204 -6.33 8.60 6.45
C THR A 204 -5.62 8.11 5.20
N THR A 205 -6.00 8.65 4.04
CA THR A 205 -5.44 8.26 2.74
C THR A 205 -5.23 9.48 1.84
N THR A 206 -4.30 9.38 0.90
CA THR A 206 -4.04 10.42 -0.11
C THR A 206 -4.54 9.90 -1.46
N LEU A 207 -5.50 10.60 -2.07
CA LEU A 207 -5.97 10.30 -3.41
C LEU A 207 -5.22 11.12 -4.45
N GLU A 208 -4.78 10.48 -5.52
CA GLU A 208 -4.16 11.12 -6.67
C GLU A 208 -5.24 11.62 -7.64
N PRO A 209 -5.06 12.79 -8.27
CA PRO A 209 -6.03 13.26 -9.25
C PRO A 209 -6.05 12.35 -10.47
N VAL A 210 -7.14 12.42 -11.24
CA VAL A 210 -7.15 11.80 -12.56
C VAL A 210 -6.15 12.53 -13.45
N ASP A 211 -5.11 11.84 -13.92
CA ASP A 211 -4.26 12.37 -14.97
C ASP A 211 -5.09 12.51 -16.26
N GLU A 212 -5.69 13.69 -16.48
CA GLU A 212 -6.34 14.04 -17.75
C GLU A 212 -5.33 14.07 -18.93
N ASP A 213 -4.04 13.93 -18.64
CA ASP A 213 -2.91 14.31 -19.49
C ASP A 213 -2.08 13.12 -20.02
N GLU A 214 -2.61 11.88 -20.06
CA GLU A 214 -1.93 10.79 -20.78
C GLU A 214 -1.90 10.99 -22.32
N ASP A 215 -2.60 12.01 -22.83
CA ASP A 215 -2.55 12.46 -24.23
C ASP A 215 -2.11 13.94 -24.38
N ALA A 216 -1.52 14.56 -23.34
CA ALA A 216 -0.92 15.90 -23.43
C ALA A 216 0.47 15.85 -24.08
N ASP A 217 0.62 15.07 -25.16
CA ASP A 217 1.73 15.25 -26.09
C ASP A 217 1.49 16.54 -26.88
N ALA A 218 1.82 17.65 -26.23
CA ALA A 218 2.04 19.00 -26.73
C ALA A 218 0.85 20.00 -26.74
N ASP A 219 0.56 20.59 -25.58
CA ASP A 219 -0.40 21.72 -25.48
C ASP A 219 0.08 23.04 -26.09
N ASN A 220 1.40 23.24 -26.24
CA ASN A 220 1.93 24.44 -26.84
C ASN A 220 2.48 24.18 -28.26
N PHE A 221 2.31 25.17 -29.15
CA PHE A 221 2.82 25.08 -30.52
C PHE A 221 4.32 24.76 -30.58
N GLY A 222 5.10 25.18 -29.57
CA GLY A 222 6.52 24.85 -29.45
C GLY A 222 6.78 23.37 -29.19
N SER A 223 6.00 22.72 -28.30
CA SER A 223 6.09 21.28 -28.05
C SER A 223 5.62 20.46 -29.25
N LEU A 224 4.60 20.92 -29.99
CA LEU A 224 4.13 20.25 -31.23
C LEU A 224 5.24 20.24 -32.29
N VAL A 225 5.91 21.38 -32.48
CA VAL A 225 7.04 21.50 -33.40
C VAL A 225 8.25 20.71 -32.90
N SER A 226 8.46 20.63 -31.57
CA SER A 226 9.57 19.89 -30.97
C SER A 226 9.41 18.37 -31.07
N SER A 227 8.20 17.84 -30.87
CA SER A 227 7.87 16.43 -31.10
C SER A 227 8.02 16.09 -32.59
N PHE A 228 7.41 16.89 -33.48
CA PHE A 228 7.53 16.67 -34.92
C PHE A 228 8.99 16.68 -35.42
N ALA A 229 9.86 17.52 -34.83
CA ALA A 229 11.28 17.56 -35.15
C ALA A 229 12.05 16.33 -34.63
N GLN A 230 11.64 15.75 -33.50
CA GLN A 230 12.24 14.54 -32.93
C GLN A 230 11.85 13.29 -33.73
N ASP A 231 10.61 13.21 -34.21
CA ASP A 231 10.08 12.09 -34.99
C ASP A 231 10.20 12.29 -36.52
N ASN A 232 10.96 13.29 -36.97
CA ASN A 232 11.08 13.59 -38.41
C ASN A 232 11.98 12.58 -39.14
N ASP A 233 11.40 11.47 -39.60
CA ASP A 233 12.05 10.47 -40.47
C ASP A 233 11.96 10.81 -41.98
N SER A 234 11.80 12.09 -42.33
CA SER A 234 11.58 12.48 -43.73
C SER A 234 12.87 12.35 -44.56
N ASP A 235 12.78 11.80 -45.77
CA ASP A 235 13.89 11.59 -46.72
C ASP A 235 14.53 12.90 -47.29
N GLY A 236 14.15 14.07 -46.76
CA GLY A 236 14.60 15.40 -47.23
C GLY A 236 15.29 16.24 -46.14
N PRO A 237 15.75 17.46 -46.45
CA PRO A 237 16.36 18.33 -45.45
C PRO A 237 15.37 18.63 -44.31
N PRO A 238 15.67 18.26 -43.04
CA PRO A 238 14.70 18.30 -41.94
C PRO A 238 14.16 19.72 -41.69
N GLY A 239 14.97 20.74 -41.95
CA GLY A 239 14.57 22.15 -41.84
C GLY A 239 13.39 22.55 -42.75
N LEU A 240 13.22 21.92 -43.93
CA LEU A 240 12.09 22.20 -44.82
C LEU A 240 10.79 21.57 -44.33
N SER A 241 10.88 20.34 -43.83
CA SER A 241 9.74 19.61 -43.26
C SER A 241 9.23 20.33 -42.01
N ILE A 242 10.14 20.73 -41.13
CA ILE A 242 9.82 21.45 -39.90
C ILE A 242 9.24 22.84 -40.20
N ALA A 243 9.80 23.58 -41.17
CA ALA A 243 9.27 24.88 -41.57
C ALA A 243 7.86 24.78 -42.19
N SER A 244 7.60 23.75 -42.99
CA SER A 244 6.28 23.49 -43.58
C SER A 244 5.26 23.14 -42.49
N PHE A 245 5.64 22.26 -41.56
CA PHE A 245 4.81 21.90 -40.41
C PHE A 245 4.48 23.11 -39.53
N ALA A 246 5.48 23.97 -39.25
CA ALA A 246 5.29 25.17 -38.46
C ALA A 246 4.35 26.19 -39.13
N VAL A 247 4.41 26.34 -40.45
CA VAL A 247 3.50 27.24 -41.18
C VAL A 247 2.07 26.71 -41.22
N GLU A 248 1.91 25.41 -41.48
CA GLU A 248 0.60 24.74 -41.55
C GLU A 248 -0.13 24.78 -40.20
N ASN A 249 0.61 24.65 -39.10
CA ASN A 249 0.05 24.60 -37.75
C ASN A 249 0.12 25.95 -37.03
N ASN A 250 0.51 27.05 -37.70
CA ASN A 250 0.61 28.36 -37.06
C ASN A 250 -0.79 28.94 -36.78
N PRO A 251 -1.18 29.19 -35.52
CA PRO A 251 -2.49 29.75 -35.18
C PRO A 251 -2.70 31.18 -35.70
N GLY A 252 -1.65 31.85 -36.18
CA GLY A 252 -1.65 33.26 -36.60
C GLY A 252 -2.01 33.58 -38.05
N ASN A 253 -2.60 32.65 -38.82
CA ASN A 253 -2.94 32.82 -40.25
C ASN A 253 -1.78 33.45 -41.06
N ALA A 254 -0.74 32.64 -41.25
CA ALA A 254 0.50 33.09 -41.87
C ALA A 254 0.27 33.61 -43.31
N PRO A 255 0.95 34.70 -43.73
CA PRO A 255 0.78 35.24 -45.08
C PRO A 255 1.32 34.27 -46.15
N ASP A 256 0.91 34.41 -47.41
CA ASP A 256 1.26 33.50 -48.53
C ASP A 256 2.77 33.27 -48.77
N HIS A 257 3.63 34.10 -48.17
CA HIS A 257 5.09 33.99 -48.23
C HIS A 257 5.70 33.40 -46.94
N ALA A 258 4.88 32.93 -46.01
CA ALA A 258 5.33 32.17 -44.87
C ALA A 258 5.63 30.75 -45.32
N GLY A 259 6.88 30.34 -45.22
CA GLY A 259 7.37 29.05 -45.70
C GLY A 259 8.81 29.14 -46.14
N PRO A 260 9.48 27.98 -46.34
CA PRO A 260 10.82 27.97 -46.89
C PRO A 260 10.84 28.59 -48.29
N PRO A 261 11.91 29.32 -48.68
CA PRO A 261 12.03 29.86 -50.03
C PRO A 261 11.97 28.77 -51.10
N ASP A 262 11.43 29.08 -52.30
CA ASP A 262 11.34 28.15 -53.45
C ASP A 262 12.69 27.51 -53.86
N HIS A 263 13.80 28.09 -53.42
CA HIS A 263 15.18 27.69 -53.71
C HIS A 263 15.89 27.01 -52.53
N ALA A 264 15.16 26.66 -51.47
CA ALA A 264 15.72 26.03 -50.27
C ALA A 264 15.91 24.51 -50.37
N GLY A 265 15.66 23.91 -51.55
CA GLY A 265 16.00 22.51 -51.83
C GLY A 265 17.51 22.29 -52.00
N PRO A 266 18.00 21.03 -51.91
CA PRO A 266 19.41 20.74 -52.15
C PRO A 266 19.80 21.22 -53.54
N SER A 267 21.01 21.79 -53.66
CA SER A 267 21.60 22.16 -54.95
C SER A 267 21.49 20.98 -55.88
N GLY A 268 20.60 21.06 -56.87
CA GLY A 268 20.62 20.12 -57.97
C GLY A 268 21.99 20.25 -58.64
N ASP A 269 22.67 19.12 -58.84
CA ASP A 269 23.81 19.01 -59.75
C ASP A 269 23.33 19.28 -61.18
N ASP A 270 22.95 20.52 -61.47
CA ASP A 270 22.72 21.02 -62.81
C ASP A 270 23.67 22.20 -63.02
N ASP A 271 24.63 21.97 -63.92
CA ASP A 271 25.67 22.87 -64.37
C ASP A 271 25.14 24.28 -64.73
N ASP A 272 25.97 25.28 -64.40
CA ASP A 272 25.95 26.67 -64.92
C ASP A 272 24.69 27.51 -64.60
N ASP A 273 24.73 28.25 -63.49
CA ASP A 273 24.54 29.71 -63.47
C ASP A 273 24.85 30.26 -62.06
N GLY A 274 26.02 30.89 -61.93
CA GLY A 274 26.56 31.34 -60.65
C GLY A 274 25.65 32.32 -59.90
N GLN A 275 25.19 31.92 -58.72
CA GLN A 275 24.79 32.85 -57.67
C GLN A 275 26.06 33.47 -57.09
N GLY A 276 26.53 34.53 -57.74
CA GLY A 276 27.49 35.44 -57.14
C GLY A 276 26.92 36.06 -55.85
N PRO A 277 27.79 36.53 -54.93
CA PRO A 277 27.34 37.21 -53.73
C PRO A 277 26.41 38.38 -54.08
N PRO A 278 25.50 38.77 -53.16
CA PRO A 278 24.57 39.86 -53.39
C PRO A 278 25.28 41.09 -53.94
N ALA A 279 24.65 41.80 -54.88
CA ALA A 279 25.22 42.96 -55.59
C ALA A 279 25.62 44.18 -54.71
N HIS A 280 25.62 44.03 -53.38
CA HIS A 280 26.06 45.03 -52.40
C HIS A 280 27.39 44.67 -51.70
N ALA A 281 27.99 43.52 -52.00
CA ALA A 281 29.39 43.26 -51.64
C ALA A 281 30.30 43.98 -52.64
N GLY A 282 30.39 45.31 -52.50
CA GLY A 282 31.34 46.12 -53.26
C GLY A 282 32.79 45.71 -52.97
N PRO A 283 33.72 45.91 -53.92
CA PRO A 283 35.13 45.62 -53.69
C PRO A 283 35.68 46.51 -52.57
N ALA A 284 36.60 45.96 -51.79
CA ALA A 284 37.40 46.74 -50.85
C ALA A 284 38.32 47.66 -51.66
N ASP A 285 37.98 48.95 -51.72
CA ASP A 285 38.88 49.97 -52.18
C ASP A 285 39.70 50.47 -50.97
N ASP A 286 40.92 49.94 -50.87
CA ASP A 286 42.07 50.69 -50.37
C ASP A 286 42.18 51.97 -51.23
N ASP A 287 42.18 53.15 -50.61
CA ASP A 287 43.21 54.17 -50.85
C ASP A 287 43.04 55.37 -49.90
N GLU A 288 44.20 55.93 -49.59
CA GLU A 288 44.58 56.83 -48.51
C GLU A 288 44.09 58.29 -48.66
N ASP A 289 44.40 59.10 -47.64
CA ASP A 289 44.49 60.58 -47.61
C ASP A 289 43.17 61.36 -47.39
N ASP A 290 43.04 62.36 -46.50
CA ASP A 290 43.93 62.98 -45.50
C ASP A 290 43.12 64.06 -44.73
N GLU A 291 43.62 64.44 -43.55
CA GLU A 291 43.42 65.69 -42.76
C GLU A 291 42.15 65.92 -41.88
N ASP A 292 42.39 65.78 -40.56
CA ASP A 292 42.22 66.77 -39.47
C ASP A 292 40.86 67.48 -39.23
N GLU A 293 40.30 67.28 -38.04
CA GLU A 293 40.43 68.26 -36.94
C GLU A 293 39.94 67.67 -35.59
N GLU A 294 40.71 68.00 -34.55
CA GLU A 294 40.62 67.58 -33.15
C GLU A 294 39.35 68.07 -32.42
N ASP A 295 38.94 67.39 -31.33
CA ASP A 295 39.02 67.95 -29.95
C ASP A 295 38.28 67.05 -28.91
N GLY A 296 38.96 66.82 -27.78
CA GLY A 296 38.43 66.42 -26.46
C GLY A 296 38.06 64.94 -26.31
N GLY A 297 38.86 64.05 -25.71
CA GLY A 297 39.69 64.23 -24.51
C GLY A 297 38.81 64.12 -23.25
N ASP A 298 38.72 62.94 -22.65
CA ASP A 298 39.28 62.63 -21.32
C ASP A 298 38.88 61.20 -20.91
N GLU A 299 39.90 60.43 -20.57
CA GLU A 299 39.82 59.08 -20.00
C GLU A 299 39.71 59.17 -18.47
N SER A 300 39.80 58.01 -17.83
CA SER A 300 40.01 57.75 -16.39
C SER A 300 38.72 57.46 -15.62
N ASP A 301 38.46 56.19 -15.29
CA ASP A 301 39.16 55.29 -14.33
C ASP A 301 38.52 55.41 -12.93
N ASP A 302 38.62 54.29 -12.20
CA ASP A 302 38.40 54.13 -10.76
C ASP A 302 36.94 54.14 -10.28
N ASP A 303 36.49 53.31 -9.34
CA ASP A 303 37.16 52.33 -8.47
C ASP A 303 36.06 51.51 -7.77
N GLU A 304 36.39 50.25 -7.46
CA GLU A 304 36.16 49.51 -6.21
C GLU A 304 34.98 49.91 -5.28
N ALA A 305 34.15 48.91 -4.93
CA ALA A 305 33.52 48.85 -3.61
C ALA A 305 33.25 47.39 -3.22
N GLU A 306 34.23 46.81 -2.53
CA GLU A 306 34.09 45.64 -1.67
C GLU A 306 33.28 45.99 -0.41
N ALA A 307 32.52 44.98 0.04
CA ALA A 307 32.02 44.66 1.37
C ALA A 307 31.82 45.76 2.45
N ASP A 308 30.64 45.74 3.07
CA ASP A 308 30.50 45.92 4.52
C ASP A 308 29.47 44.94 5.08
N GLU A 309 29.95 44.07 5.98
CA GLU A 309 29.18 43.23 6.88
C GLU A 309 28.75 44.03 8.13
N ASP A 310 27.72 43.50 8.78
CA ASP A 310 27.41 43.58 10.22
C ASP A 310 26.48 44.66 10.82
N ASP A 311 25.42 44.09 11.41
CA ASP A 311 24.91 44.27 12.77
C ASP A 311 23.80 45.29 13.09
N ASP A 312 22.69 44.65 13.47
CA ASP A 312 21.92 44.86 14.70
C ASP A 312 20.80 45.90 14.80
N ASP A 313 19.72 45.37 15.40
CA ASP A 313 18.76 46.04 16.28
C ASP A 313 17.47 46.57 15.66
N SER A 314 16.44 45.71 15.56
CA SER A 314 15.15 46.00 16.20
C SER A 314 14.24 44.77 16.26
N GLY A 315 14.11 44.19 17.46
CA GLY A 315 13.16 43.12 17.77
C GLY A 315 11.68 43.55 17.68
N PRO A 316 10.75 42.57 17.71
CA PRO A 316 9.32 42.81 17.52
C PRO A 316 8.69 43.57 18.72
N PRO A 317 7.72 44.46 18.49
CA PRO A 317 7.05 45.18 19.58
C PRO A 317 6.11 44.27 20.37
N ASN A 318 6.49 44.00 21.62
CA ASN A 318 5.65 43.36 22.63
C ASN A 318 4.56 44.33 23.12
N HIS A 319 3.27 44.03 22.90
CA HIS A 319 2.12 44.46 23.72
C HIS A 319 0.80 43.99 23.06
N ALA A 320 0.20 42.88 23.50
CA ALA A 320 -0.68 42.73 24.68
C ALA A 320 -2.18 42.90 24.32
N GLY A 321 -2.88 41.75 24.21
CA GLY A 321 -4.24 41.63 24.76
C GLY A 321 -4.19 41.81 26.29
N PRO A 322 -5.30 42.15 26.95
CA PRO A 322 -6.51 41.31 27.01
C PRO A 322 -7.77 41.90 26.37
#